data_AF-A0A235BCJ5-F1
#
_entry.id   AF-A0A235BCJ5-F1
#
_cell.length_a   1.000
_cell.length_b   1.000
_cell.length_c   1.000
_cell.angle_alpha   90.00
_cell.angle_beta   90.00
_cell.angle_gamma   90.00
#
_symmetry.space_group_name_H-M   'P 1'
#
loop_
_entity.id
_entity.type
_entity.pdbx_description
1 polymer ?
#
loop_
_entity_poly.entity_id
_entity_poly.type
_entity_poly.pdbx_seq_one_letter_code
_entity_poly.pdbx_strand_id
1 'polypeptide(L)' 'MELEDRLRQFIGRTVQVAVSRDEDPIEGQLVSVGEATFTLRIVPPPGYGPPSFATFIIRSVGYIRIFV' A
#
# COMPACT_ATOMS: atom_id res chain seq x y z
N MET A 1 -14.75 -5.24 6.46
CA MET A 1 -14.90 -4.25 7.54
C MET A 1 -13.74 -4.28 8.52
N GLU A 2 -13.26 -5.43 9.03
CA GLU A 2 -12.11 -5.40 9.96
C GLU A 2 -10.76 -5.00 9.34
N LEU A 3 -10.50 -5.36 8.08
CA LEU A 3 -9.21 -5.09 7.46
C LEU A 3 -9.03 -3.61 7.12
N GLU A 4 -10.08 -2.96 6.62
CA GLU A 4 -10.08 -1.54 6.28
C GLU A 4 -9.80 -0.69 7.53
N ASP A 5 -10.49 -0.98 8.63
CA ASP A 5 -10.30 -0.29 9.91
C ASP A 5 -8.92 -0.53 10.49
N ARG A 6 -8.39 -1.74 10.36
CA ARG A 6 -7.02 -2.04 10.76
C ARG A 6 -6.00 -1.28 9.91
N LEU A 7 -6.16 -1.24 8.58
CA LEU A 7 -5.25 -0.51 7.70
C LEU A 7 -5.25 1.00 7.98
N ARG A 8 -6.40 1.58 8.37
CA ARG A 8 -6.49 3.01 8.76
C ARG A 8 -5.55 3.37 9.90
N GLN A 9 -5.28 2.45 10.82
CA GLN A 9 -4.35 2.68 11.94
C GLN A 9 -2.88 2.84 11.48
N PHE A 10 -2.57 2.44 10.24
CA PHE A 10 -1.23 2.48 9.68
C PHE A 10 -1.06 3.56 8.61
N ILE A 11 -2.03 4.47 8.46
CA ILE A 11 -1.86 5.65 7.60
C ILE A 11 -0.61 6.43 8.04
N GLY A 12 0.25 6.75 7.09
CA GLY A 12 1.56 7.37 7.30
C GLY A 12 2.72 6.38 7.46
N ARG A 13 2.46 5.07 7.58
CA ARG A 13 3.51 4.04 7.68
C ARG A 13 3.93 3.49 6.32
N THR A 14 5.16 3.01 6.24
CA THR A 14 5.65 2.26 5.08
C THR A 14 5.05 0.86 5.08
N VAL A 15 4.45 0.48 3.96
CA VAL A 15 3.85 -0.82 3.75
C VAL A 15 4.33 -1.39 2.42
N GLN A 16 4.33 -2.71 2.36
CA GLN A 16 4.67 -3.49 1.19
C GLN A 16 3.45 -4.30 0.77
N VAL A 17 3.11 -4.26 -0.52
CA VAL A 17 1.90 -4.86 -1.07
C VAL A 17 2.27 -5.72 -2.26
N ALA A 18 1.76 -6.95 -2.30
CA ALA A 18 1.85 -7.80 -3.47
C ALA A 18 0.44 -8.12 -3.97
N VAL A 19 0.22 -7.93 -5.27
CA VAL A 19 -1.05 -8.27 -5.94
C VAL A 19 -1.11 -9.78 -6.18
N SER A 20 -0.05 -10.34 -6.77
CA SER A 20 0.16 -11.79 -6.86
C SER A 20 1.38 -12.27 -6.07
N ARG A 21 1.46 -13.57 -5.77
CA ARG A 21 2.67 -14.18 -5.16
C ARG A 21 3.88 -14.15 -6.09
N ASP A 22 3.65 -14.09 -7.39
CA ASP A 22 4.70 -14.19 -8.42
C ASP A 22 5.20 -12.81 -8.89
N GLU A 23 4.65 -11.72 -8.36
CA GLU A 23 5.04 -10.36 -8.69
C GLU A 23 5.91 -9.74 -7.61
N ASP A 24 6.84 -8.89 -8.03
CA ASP A 24 7.64 -8.10 -7.10
C ASP A 24 6.73 -7.17 -6.29
N PRO A 25 6.86 -7.18 -4.96
CA PRO A 25 6.00 -6.41 -4.10
C PRO A 25 6.32 -4.91 -4.20
N ILE A 26 5.27 -4.09 -4.16
CA ILE A 26 5.36 -2.65 -4.23
C ILE A 26 5.47 -2.09 -2.81
N GLU A 27 6.52 -1.33 -2.56
CA GLU A 27 6.72 -0.62 -1.30
C GLU A 27 6.30 0.86 -1.43
N GLY A 28 5.58 1.35 -0.42
CA GLY A 28 5.17 2.75 -0.37
C GLY A 28 4.58 3.14 0.97
N GLN A 29 4.39 4.43 1.18
CA GLN A 29 3.74 4.96 2.36
C GLN A 29 2.21 4.89 2.20
N LEU A 30 1.51 4.30 3.15
CA LEU A 30 0.04 4.28 3.14
C LEU A 30 -0.49 5.70 3.39
N VAL A 31 -1.28 6.24 2.46
CA VAL A 31 -1.78 7.63 2.54
C VAL A 31 -3.27 7.68 2.86
N SER A 32 -4.06 6.77 2.29
CA SER A 32 -5.50 6.74 2.50
C SER A 32 -6.04 5.32 2.40
N VAL A 33 -7.16 5.09 3.10
CA VAL A 33 -7.90 3.83 3.09
C VAL A 33 -9.38 4.14 2.93
N GLY A 34 -9.92 3.83 1.75
CA GLY A 34 -11.34 3.90 1.43
C GLY A 34 -12.09 2.65 1.89
N GLU A 35 -13.30 2.48 1.39
CA GLU A 35 -14.17 1.34 1.75
C GLU A 35 -13.71 0.01 1.13
N ALA A 36 -13.12 0.05 -0.07
CA ALA A 36 -12.65 -1.16 -0.77
C ALA A 36 -11.26 -0.98 -1.39
N THR A 37 -10.64 0.18 -1.19
CA THR A 37 -9.38 0.56 -1.82
C THR A 37 -8.46 1.23 -0.80
N PHE A 38 -7.17 1.24 -1.10
CA PHE A 38 -6.21 2.04 -0.37
C PHE A 38 -5.18 2.60 -1.34
N THR A 39 -4.58 3.73 -0.95
CA THR A 39 -3.61 4.42 -1.80
C THR A 39 -2.26 4.49 -1.10
N LEU A 40 -1.23 4.08 -1.84
CA LEU A 40 0.16 4.21 -1.45
C LEU A 40 0.80 5.38 -2.18
N ARG A 41 1.63 6.13 -1.47
CA ARG A 41 2.62 7.03 -2.05
C ARG A 41 3.92 6.25 -2.24
N ILE A 42 4.32 6.10 -3.49
CA ILE A 42 5.53 5.40 -3.91
C ILE A 42 6.57 6.44 -4.31
N VAL A 43 7.80 6.23 -3.89
CA VAL A 43 8.94 6.99 -4.38
C VAL A 43 9.72 6.08 -5.33
N PRO A 44 9.85 6.43 -6.62
CA PRO A 44 10.57 5.58 -7.56
C PRO A 44 12.03 5.42 -7.12
N PRO A 45 12.60 4.19 -7.13
CA PRO A 45 14.04 4.00 -6.94
C PRO A 45 14.81 4.80 -7.99
N PRO A 46 15.92 5.49 -7.65
CA PRO A 46 16.70 5.44 -6.41
C PRO A 46 16.28 6.47 -5.33
N GLY A 47 15.03 6.95 -5.33
CA GLY A 47 14.51 7.90 -4.35
C GLY A 47 14.44 9.36 -4.84
N TYR A 48 14.87 9.63 -6.08
CA TYR A 48 14.79 10.94 -6.71
C TYR A 48 13.62 10.97 -7.71
N GLY A 49 12.73 11.94 -7.57
CA GLY A 49 11.58 12.13 -8.45
C GLY A 49 10.32 12.56 -7.70
N PRO A 50 9.29 13.05 -8.42
CA PRO A 50 8.01 13.35 -7.81
C PRO A 50 7.38 12.06 -7.26
N PRO A 51 6.67 12.13 -6.12
CA PRO A 51 5.96 10.98 -5.59
C PRO A 51 4.88 10.53 -6.58
N SER A 52 4.81 9.22 -6.80
CA SER A 52 3.71 8.59 -7.53
C SER A 52 2.70 8.02 -6.56
N PHE A 53 1.42 7.98 -6.95
CA PHE A 53 0.37 7.38 -6.13
C PHE A 53 -0.17 6.14 -6.82
N ALA A 54 -0.23 5.02 -6.09
CA ALA A 54 -0.84 3.79 -6.56
C ALA A 54 -2.04 3.44 -5.69
N THR A 55 -3.17 3.16 -6.33
CA THR A 55 -4.41 2.77 -5.65
C THR A 55 -4.67 1.30 -5.91
N PHE A 56 -4.85 0.54 -4.84
CA PHE A 56 -5.09 -0.90 -4.88
C PHE A 56 -6.49 -1.22 -4.40
N ILE A 57 -7.10 -2.24 -4.99
CA ILE A 57 -8.34 -2.83 -4.52
C ILE A 57 -8.00 -3.88 -3.46
N ILE A 58 -8.56 -3.74 -2.26
CA ILE A 58 -8.24 -4.59 -1.09
C ILE A 58 -8.51 -6.07 -1.39
N ARG A 59 -9.55 -6.38 -2.17
CA ARG A 59 -9.89 -7.76 -2.53
C ARG A 59 -8.95 -8.38 -3.55
N SER A 60 -8.16 -7.57 -4.25
CA SER A 60 -7.25 -8.02 -5.31
C SER A 60 -5.80 -8.15 -4.85
N VAL A 61 -5.50 -7.78 -3.60
CA VAL A 61 -4.13 -7.92 -3.06
C VAL A 61 -3.96 -9.29 -2.42
N GLY A 62 -2.85 -9.96 -2.72
CA GLY A 62 -2.49 -11.23 -2.11
C GLY A 62 -2.08 -11.07 -0.65
N TYR A 63 -1.26 -10.07 -0.35
CA TYR A 63 -0.92 -9.72 1.03
C TYR A 63 -0.51 -8.25 1.19
N ILE A 64 -0.62 -7.77 2.43
CA ILE A 64 -0.11 -6.48 2.88
C ILE A 64 0.83 -6.74 4.06
N ARG A 65 2.07 -6.28 3.95
CA ARG A 65 3.08 -6.32 5.02
C ARG A 65 3.33 -4.90 5.52
N ILE A 66 3.33 -4.73 6.83
CA ILE A 66 3.54 -3.43 7.48
C ILE A 66 4.93 -3.43 8.11
N PHE A 67 5.74 -2.42 7.80
CA PHE A 67 7.01 -2.20 8.48
C PHE A 67 6.75 -1.31 9.70
N VAL A 68 6.99 -1.86 10.89
CA VAL A 68 6.77 -1.19 12.19
C VAL A 68 8.11 -0.80 12.80
#